data_AF-A0A3D2EMG7-F1
#
_entry.id   AF-A0A3D2EMG7-F1
#
_cell.length_a   1.000
_cell.length_b   1.000
_cell.length_c   1.000
_cell.angle_alpha   90.00
_cell.angle_beta   90.00
_cell.angle_gamma   90.00
#
_symmetry.space_group_name_H-M   'P 1'
#
loop_
_entity.id
_entity.type
_entity.pdbx_description
1 polymer ?
#
loop_
_entity_poly.entity_id
_entity_poly.type
_entity_poly.pdbx_seq_one_letter_code
_entity_poly.pdbx_strand_id
1 'polypeptide(L)'
;MGNVSVHLGDGFLGLSEQAPFDGIILTAAPREVPASLVNQLAEGGRLVMPLELESGEQYLMRFTNSKAGLFEERFTEVRFVPMLQGIPDKKRSQTTVIEHESLKIESPKVDSSL
;
A
#
# COMPACT_ATOMS: atom_id res chain seq x y z
N MET A 1 -28.39 11.17 9.50
CA MET A 1 -26.99 11.65 9.55
C MET A 1 -26.12 10.63 8.84
N GLY A 2 -25.18 11.07 8.00
CA GLY A 2 -24.19 10.21 7.36
C GLY A 2 -22.81 10.47 7.98
N ASN A 3 -22.11 9.40 8.33
CA ASN A 3 -20.74 9.41 8.87
C ASN A 3 -19.71 9.01 7.80
N VAL A 4 -20.11 9.08 6.53
CA VAL A 4 -19.31 8.68 5.38
C VAL A 4 -19.47 9.72 4.28
N SER A 5 -18.33 10.24 3.81
CA SER A 5 -18.18 11.02 2.59
C SER A 5 -17.32 10.24 1.61
N VAL A 6 -17.66 10.26 0.33
CA VAL A 6 -16.91 9.58 -0.73
C VAL A 6 -16.39 10.63 -1.70
N HIS A 7 -15.08 10.59 -1.96
CA HIS A 7 -14.40 11.54 -2.83
C HIS A 7 -13.74 10.78 -3.98
N LEU A 8 -13.93 11.27 -5.21
CA LEU A 8 -13.17 10.82 -6.37
C LEU A 8 -11.90 11.67 -6.47
N GLY A 9 -10.74 11.06 -6.37
CA GLY A 9 -9.46 11.74 -6.42
C GLY A 9 -8.28 10.76 -6.50
N ASP A 10 -7.09 11.32 -6.62
CA ASP A 10 -5.85 10.57 -6.49
C ASP A 10 -5.51 10.41 -5.00
N GLY A 11 -5.55 9.18 -4.50
CA GLY A 11 -5.25 8.87 -3.10
C GLY A 11 -3.83 9.24 -2.68
N PHE A 12 -2.88 9.39 -3.61
CA PHE A 12 -1.53 9.86 -3.29
C PHE A 12 -1.53 11.30 -2.77
N LEU A 13 -2.56 12.09 -3.05
CA LEU A 13 -2.65 13.47 -2.59
C LEU A 13 -3.37 13.60 -1.24
N GLY A 14 -4.00 12.52 -0.75
CA GLY A 14 -4.89 12.56 0.40
C GLY A 14 -6.11 13.45 0.17
N LEU A 15 -6.60 14.08 1.24
CA LEU A 15 -7.73 15.00 1.22
C LEU A 15 -7.44 16.18 2.15
N SER A 16 -6.55 17.05 1.70
CA SER A 16 -6.03 18.18 2.49
C SER A 16 -7.11 19.10 3.05
N GLU A 17 -8.24 19.25 2.36
CA GLU A 17 -9.39 20.06 2.80
C GLU A 17 -10.04 19.56 4.10
N GLN A 18 -9.84 18.28 4.45
CA GLN A 18 -10.38 17.66 5.67
C GLN A 18 -9.29 17.27 6.67
N ALA A 19 -8.02 17.54 6.35
CA ALA A 19 -6.93 17.36 7.28
C ALA A 19 -7.07 18.34 8.47
N PRO A 20 -6.56 18.01 9.66
CA PRO A 20 -5.78 16.80 9.96
C PRO A 20 -6.66 15.56 10.26
N PHE A 21 -6.10 14.37 10.04
CA PHE A 21 -6.73 13.09 10.35
C PHE A 21 -6.09 12.40 11.56
N ASP A 22 -6.91 11.88 12.48
CA ASP A 22 -6.44 11.02 13.57
C ASP A 22 -5.95 9.65 13.05
N GLY A 23 -6.49 9.22 11.91
CA GLY A 23 -6.14 7.95 11.30
C GLY A 23 -6.32 7.99 9.79
N ILE A 24 -5.32 7.47 9.07
CA ILE A 24 -5.39 7.23 7.63
C ILE A 24 -5.10 5.74 7.42
N ILE A 25 -5.96 5.06 6.67
CA ILE A 25 -5.73 3.67 6.26
C ILE A 25 -5.64 3.67 4.74
N LEU A 26 -4.51 3.20 4.22
CA LEU A 26 -4.30 3.01 2.80
C LEU A 26 -4.39 1.52 2.46
N THR A 27 -5.21 1.17 1.48
CA THR A 27 -5.48 -0.22 1.09
C THR A 27 -4.98 -0.55 -0.32
N ALA A 28 -3.91 0.11 -0.75
CA ALA A 28 -3.14 -0.16 -1.96
C ALA A 28 -1.66 0.07 -1.62
N ALA A 29 -0.75 -0.72 -2.20
CA ALA A 29 0.67 -0.69 -1.88
C ALA A 29 1.42 0.30 -2.79
N PRO A 30 1.82 1.48 -2.29
CA PRO A 30 2.83 2.29 -2.95
C PRO A 30 4.23 1.71 -2.68
N ARG A 31 5.22 2.19 -3.45
CA ARG A 31 6.64 1.86 -3.29
C ARG A 31 7.40 2.83 -2.38
N GLU A 32 6.75 3.92 -1.99
CA GLU A 32 7.26 4.92 -1.08
C GLU A 32 6.12 5.42 -0.19
N VAL A 33 6.48 5.97 0.98
CA VAL A 33 5.50 6.55 1.90
C VAL A 33 5.05 7.90 1.34
N PRO A 34 3.76 8.11 1.02
CA PRO A 34 3.32 9.40 0.48
C PRO A 34 3.42 10.51 1.54
N ALA A 35 4.34 11.46 1.33
CA ALA A 35 4.57 12.56 2.28
C ALA A 35 3.30 13.41 2.51
N SER A 36 2.45 13.54 1.50
CA SER A 36 1.12 14.14 1.58
C SER A 36 0.25 13.54 2.68
N LEU A 37 0.20 12.21 2.79
CA LEU A 37 -0.60 11.51 3.80
C LEU A 37 -0.01 11.68 5.19
N VAL A 38 1.32 11.60 5.31
CA VAL A 38 2.02 11.87 6.58
C VAL A 38 1.76 13.30 7.07
N ASN A 39 1.84 14.28 6.17
CA ASN A 39 1.61 15.70 6.50
C ASN A 39 0.15 16.00 6.86
N GLN A 40 -0.79 15.12 6.51
CA GLN A 40 -2.20 15.25 6.85
C GLN A 40 -2.57 14.54 8.16
N LEU A 41 -1.63 13.89 8.85
CA LEU A 41 -1.87 13.31 10.18
C LEU A 41 -1.92 14.38 11.26
N ALA A 42 -2.91 14.28 12.14
CA ALA A 42 -2.91 14.99 13.41
C ALA A 42 -1.71 14.59 14.28
N GLU A 43 -1.38 15.40 15.29
CA GLU A 43 -0.42 14.98 16.32
C GLU A 43 -0.99 13.77 17.07
N GLY A 44 -0.21 12.70 17.19
CA GLY A 44 -0.64 11.39 17.69
C GLY A 44 -1.38 10.52 16.65
N GLY A 45 -1.68 11.07 15.48
CA GLY A 45 -2.37 10.38 14.40
C GLY A 45 -1.54 9.28 13.75
N ARG A 46 -2.20 8.32 13.11
CA ARG A 46 -1.57 7.12 12.55
C ARG A 46 -1.91 6.91 11.08
N LEU A 47 -0.89 6.68 10.26
CA LEU A 47 -1.04 6.13 8.92
C LEU A 47 -0.75 4.62 8.97
N VAL A 48 -1.70 3.80 8.54
CA VAL A 48 -1.52 2.35 8.38
C VAL A 48 -1.62 2.02 6.90
N MET A 49 -0.59 1.41 6.33
CA MET A 49 -0.51 1.17 4.90
C MET A 49 0.35 -0.05 4.57
N PRO A 50 0.05 -0.81 3.50
CA PRO A 50 1.04 -1.70 2.91
C PRO A 50 2.14 -0.86 2.25
N LEU A 51 3.39 -1.33 2.29
CA LEU A 51 4.52 -0.74 1.57
C LEU A 51 5.23 -1.83 0.77
N GLU A 52 5.39 -1.62 -0.53
CA GLU A 52 6.15 -2.50 -1.42
C GLU A 52 7.63 -2.11 -1.40
N LEU A 53 8.49 -3.08 -1.05
CA LEU A 53 9.95 -2.92 -1.11
C LEU A 53 10.45 -3.14 -2.54
N GLU A 54 11.70 -2.74 -2.83
CA GLU A 54 12.34 -3.01 -4.12
C GLU A 54 12.43 -4.51 -4.46
N SER A 55 12.44 -5.39 -3.44
CA SER A 55 12.39 -6.84 -3.61
C SER A 55 11.04 -7.36 -4.12
N GLY A 56 9.99 -6.53 -4.13
CA GLY A 56 8.61 -6.91 -4.44
C GLY A 56 7.85 -7.50 -3.25
N GLU A 57 8.48 -7.64 -2.08
CA GLU A 57 7.79 -7.98 -0.84
C GLU A 57 6.97 -6.80 -0.34
N GLN A 58 5.82 -7.07 0.26
CA GLN A 58 4.98 -6.04 0.85
C GLN A 58 4.78 -6.31 2.34
N TYR A 59 4.90 -5.27 3.15
CA TYR A 59 4.67 -5.35 4.59
C TYR A 59 3.61 -4.34 5.02
N LEU A 60 2.80 -4.71 6.01
CA LEU A 60 1.94 -3.74 6.65
C LEU A 60 2.79 -2.85 7.57
N MET A 61 2.71 -1.54 7.36
CA MET A 61 3.45 -0.54 8.10
C MET A 61 2.50 0.36 8.88
N ARG A 62 2.95 0.86 10.04
CA ARG A 62 2.34 1.98 10.75
C ARG A 62 3.34 3.11 10.88
N PHE A 63 2.88 4.32 10.58
CA PHE A 63 3.59 5.56 10.83
C PHE A 63 2.78 6.36 11.85
N THR A 64 3.39 6.74 12.97
CA THR A 64 2.74 7.55 14.02
C THR A 64 3.37 8.94 14.02
N ASN A 65 2.57 9.97 13.77
CA ASN A 65 3.02 11.35 13.86
C ASN A 65 3.12 11.74 15.35
N SER A 66 4.33 11.87 15.90
CA SER A 66 4.54 12.23 17.31
C SER A 66 5.25 13.58 17.43
N LYS A 67 5.24 14.18 18.63
CA LYS A 67 6.02 15.39 18.91
C LYS A 67 7.52 15.25 18.64
N ALA A 68 8.06 14.03 18.69
CA ALA A 68 9.46 13.73 18.46
C ALA A 68 9.78 13.44 16.98
N GLY A 69 8.76 13.47 16.11
CA GLY A 69 8.86 13.09 14.69
C GLY A 69 8.00 11.87 14.35
N LEU A 70 8.24 11.33 13.16
CA LEU A 70 7.51 10.16 12.65
C LEU A 70 8.12 8.88 13.20
N PHE A 71 7.32 8.06 13.86
CA PHE A 71 7.72 6.74 14.33
C PHE A 71 7.20 5.65 13.41
N GLU A 72 8.07 4.73 12.98
CA GLU A 72 7.76 3.71 11.99
C GLU A 72 7.78 2.32 12.61
N GLU A 73 6.76 1.51 12.29
CA GLU A 73 6.63 0.14 12.75
C GLU A 73 6.23 -0.77 11.60
N ARG A 74 6.98 -1.87 11.46
CA ARG A 74 6.72 -2.93 10.49
C ARG A 74 6.01 -4.10 11.17
N PHE A 75 4.94 -4.58 10.56
CA PHE A 75 4.19 -5.76 10.99
C PHE A 75 4.50 -6.96 10.08
N THR A 76 3.46 -7.67 9.66
CA THR A 76 3.55 -8.90 8.86
C THR A 76 3.62 -8.63 7.36
N GLU A 77 4.02 -9.64 6.61
CA GLU A 77 3.90 -9.67 5.15
C GLU A 77 2.44 -9.63 4.72
N VAL A 78 2.17 -8.91 3.66
CA VAL A 78 0.83 -8.76 3.08
C VAL A 78 0.90 -8.80 1.56
N ARG A 79 -0.26 -8.76 0.90
CA ARG A 79 -0.32 -8.59 -0.56
C ARG A 79 -1.54 -7.76 -0.95
N PHE A 80 -1.27 -6.56 -1.45
CA PHE A 80 -2.23 -5.59 -1.93
C PHE A 80 -1.96 -5.27 -3.39
N VAL A 81 -2.96 -4.68 -4.05
CA VAL A 81 -2.80 -4.14 -5.39
C VAL A 81 -1.85 -2.93 -5.38
N PRO A 82 -1.15 -2.63 -6.48
CA PRO A 82 -0.32 -1.43 -6.58
C PRO A 82 -1.16 -0.16 -6.40
N MET A 83 -0.59 0.83 -5.73
CA MET A 83 -1.15 2.18 -5.71
C MET A 83 -0.72 2.91 -6.99
N LEU A 84 -1.69 3.39 -7.77
CA LEU A 84 -1.45 4.07 -9.05
C LEU A 84 -1.66 5.57 -8.90
N GLN A 85 -0.86 6.36 -9.62
CA GLN A 85 -1.01 7.81 -9.67
C GLN A 85 -2.07 8.23 -10.70
N GLY A 86 -2.72 9.36 -10.40
CA GLY A 86 -3.75 9.97 -11.23
C GLY A 86 -5.13 9.33 -11.06
N ILE A 87 -6.08 9.87 -11.81
CA ILE A 87 -7.47 9.37 -11.86
C ILE A 87 -7.63 8.62 -13.18
N PRO A 88 -8.13 7.37 -13.18
CA PRO A 88 -8.34 6.63 -14.41
C PRO A 88 -9.27 7.36 -15.37
N ASP A 89 -8.84 7.56 -16.61
CA ASP A 89 -9.70 8.00 -17.69
C ASP A 89 -10.77 6.92 -17.96
N LYS A 90 -12.05 7.31 -18.05
CA LYS A 90 -13.19 6.41 -18.32
C LYS A 90 -13.07 5.56 -19.60
N LYS A 91 -12.03 5.75 -20.43
CA LYS A 91 -11.77 5.02 -21.68
C LYS A 91 -10.71 3.94 -21.59
N ARG A 92 -10.09 3.69 -20.42
CA ARG A 92 -9.02 2.69 -20.28
C ARG A 92 -9.47 1.50 -19.44
N SER A 93 -9.85 0.41 -20.11
CA SER A 93 -9.77 -0.92 -19.50
C SER A 93 -8.30 -1.25 -19.27
N GLN A 94 -7.81 -1.12 -18.04
CA GLN A 94 -6.49 -1.61 -17.67
C GLN A 94 -6.63 -3.06 -17.20
N THR A 95 -6.33 -4.00 -18.09
CA THR A 95 -6.01 -5.38 -17.70
C THR A 95 -4.58 -5.37 -17.19
N THR A 96 -4.38 -5.57 -15.90
CA THR A 96 -3.05 -5.90 -15.36
C THR A 96 -2.67 -7.28 -15.91
N VAL A 97 -1.67 -7.32 -16.80
CA VAL A 97 -1.04 -8.59 -17.19
C VAL A 97 -0.20 -9.02 -16.00
N ILE A 98 -0.67 -10.04 -15.27
CA ILE A 98 0.15 -10.75 -14.30
C ILE A 98 1.00 -11.72 -15.12
N GLU A 99 2.28 -11.41 -15.32
CA GLU A 99 3.22 -12.38 -15.88
C GLU A 99 3.44 -13.49 -14.83
N HIS A 100 2.90 -14.67 -15.11
CA HIS A 100 3.06 -15.86 -14.29
C HIS A 100 4.34 -16.57 -14.75
N GLU A 101 5.49 -16.26 -14.13
CA GLU A 101 6.69 -17.05 -14.38
C GLU A 101 6.52 -18.43 -13.75
N SER A 102 6.32 -19.43 -14.61
CA SER A 102 6.08 -20.80 -14.19
C SER A 102 7.40 -21.43 -13.76
N LEU A 103 7.64 -21.52 -12.44
CA LEU A 103 8.70 -22.36 -11.90
C LEU A 103 8.44 -23.82 -12.28
N LYS A 104 9.23 -24.36 -13.22
CA LYS A 104 9.30 -25.80 -13.48
C LYS A 104 9.87 -26.49 -12.24
N ILE A 105 9.01 -27.16 -11.48
CA ILE A 105 9.44 -28.10 -10.45
C ILE A 105 9.93 -29.35 -11.18
N GLU A 106 11.25 -29.54 -11.25
CA GLU A 106 11.82 -30.81 -11.71
C GLU A 106 11.45 -31.91 -10.72
N SER A 107 10.88 -33.01 -11.22
CA SER A 107 10.57 -34.17 -10.42
C SER A 107 11.86 -34.74 -9.82
N PRO A 108 11.89 -35.12 -8.52
CA PRO A 108 13.07 -35.74 -7.93
C PRO A 108 13.41 -37.02 -8.70
N LYS A 109 14.67 -37.15 -9.14
CA LYS A 109 15.21 -38.41 -9.67
C LYS A 109 15.14 -39.46 -8.57
N VAL A 110 14.29 -40.46 -8.77
CA VAL A 110 14.31 -41.69 -7.98
C VAL A 110 15.57 -42.45 -8.39
N ASP A 111 16.51 -42.60 -7.46
CA ASP A 111 17.66 -43.48 -7.62
C ASP A 111 17.17 -44.93 -7.65
N SER A 112 17.27 -45.58 -8.80
CA SER A 112 16.87 -46.97 -9.02
C SER A 112 18.05 -47.92 -8.89
N SER A 113 18.89 -47.76 -7.86
CA SER A 113 19.91 -48.73 -7.49
C SER A 113 19.44 -49.63 -6.34
N LEU A 114 18.80 -50.73 -6.73
CA LEU A 114 18.83 -52.04 -6.05
C LEU A 114 19.38 -53.07 -7.03
#